data_AF-A0A2C9WT99-F1
#
_entry.id   AF-A0A2C9WT99-F1
#
_cell.length_a   1.000
_cell.length_b   1.000
_cell.length_c   1.000
_cell.angle_alpha   90.00
_cell.angle_beta   90.00
_cell.angle_gamma   90.00
#
_symmetry.space_group_name_H-M   'P 1'
#
loop_
_entity.id
_entity.type
_entity.pdbx_description
1 polymer ?
#
loop_
_entity_poly.entity_id
_entity_poly.type
_entity_poly.pdbx_seq_one_letter_code
_entity_poly.pdbx_strand_id
1 'polypeptide(L)'
;MISTKSVKPALQLAYVKLMMDIIGRGLVMASQVDDEIKKEIAKFPTNFILSMNVFPKGPAFIAQVTENHQLKLLSTTAKKPDLTITFKHLHHAFLVFSFQESTAQAFANDRMIADGDLSYAIRLVRCLNKMESLILPKLVAELAVKEYPPQLTLKEKLFGASNIYFKIAQSYFKGNV
;
A
#
# COMPACT_ATOMS: atom_id res chain seq x y z
N MET A 1 -25.42 -14.85 -7.23
CA MET A 1 -24.76 -14.15 -8.36
C MET A 1 -25.01 -12.66 -8.21
N ILE A 2 -24.07 -11.92 -7.60
CA ILE A 2 -24.17 -10.46 -7.52
C ILE A 2 -23.76 -9.93 -8.90
N SER A 3 -24.71 -9.26 -9.56
CA SER A 3 -24.52 -8.61 -10.85
C SER A 3 -23.45 -7.52 -10.73
N THR A 4 -22.23 -7.83 -11.13
CA THR A 4 -21.16 -6.85 -11.33
C THR A 4 -21.53 -6.01 -12.54
N LYS A 5 -22.36 -4.97 -12.34
CA LYS A 5 -22.46 -3.86 -13.29
C LYS A 5 -21.03 -3.39 -13.53
N SER A 6 -20.52 -3.66 -14.73
CA SER A 6 -19.17 -3.31 -15.16
C SER A 6 -18.95 -1.82 -14.91
N VAL A 7 -18.29 -1.47 -13.81
CA VAL A 7 -17.78 -0.13 -13.58
C VAL A 7 -16.96 0.22 -14.82
N LYS A 8 -17.24 1.37 -15.44
CA LYS A 8 -16.53 1.76 -16.67
C LYS A 8 -15.01 1.66 -16.41
N PRO A 9 -14.21 1.03 -17.29
CA PRO A 9 -12.77 0.84 -17.07
C PRO A 9 -12.02 2.11 -16.71
N ALA A 10 -12.46 3.26 -17.24
CA ALA A 10 -11.91 4.57 -16.89
C ALA A 10 -12.10 4.95 -15.40
N LEU A 11 -13.23 4.58 -14.79
CA LEU A 11 -13.48 4.84 -13.37
C LEU A 11 -12.65 3.91 -12.48
N GLN A 12 -12.51 2.64 -12.86
CA GLN A 12 -11.59 1.73 -12.16
C GLN A 12 -10.15 2.25 -12.23
N LEU A 13 -9.73 2.76 -13.39
CA LEU A 13 -8.41 3.33 -13.58
C LEU A 13 -8.19 4.55 -12.68
N ALA A 14 -9.12 5.50 -12.68
CA ALA A 14 -9.05 6.68 -11.85
C ALA A 14 -9.01 6.32 -10.35
N TYR A 15 -9.84 5.37 -9.93
CA TYR A 15 -9.88 4.88 -8.56
C TYR A 15 -8.56 4.22 -8.15
N VAL A 16 -8.06 3.26 -8.95
CA VAL A 16 -6.79 2.57 -8.67
C VAL A 16 -5.64 3.57 -8.63
N LYS A 17 -5.60 4.54 -9.54
CA LYS A 17 -4.57 5.59 -9.54
C LYS A 17 -4.59 6.41 -8.25
N LEU A 18 -5.78 6.84 -7.81
CA LEU A 18 -5.95 7.58 -6.57
C LEU A 18 -5.53 6.74 -5.36
N MET A 19 -6.05 5.53 -5.23
CA MET A 19 -5.76 4.65 -4.10
C MET A 19 -4.28 4.28 -4.02
N MET A 20 -3.64 4.06 -5.17
CA MET A 20 -2.22 3.76 -5.22
C MET A 20 -1.35 4.94 -4.75
N ASP A 21 -1.73 6.18 -5.08
CA ASP A 21 -1.08 7.38 -4.54
C ASP A 21 -1.31 7.53 -3.03
N ILE A 22 -2.54 7.33 -2.56
CA ILE A 22 -2.88 7.37 -1.12
C ILE A 22 -2.09 6.32 -0.34
N ILE A 23 -2.03 5.09 -0.83
CA ILE A 23 -1.31 3.99 -0.16
C ILE A 23 0.20 4.22 -0.20
N GLY A 24 0.75 4.66 -1.33
CA GLY A 24 2.18 4.98 -1.42
C GLY A 24 2.59 6.06 -0.41
N ARG A 25 1.80 7.15 -0.31
CA ARG A 25 2.03 8.23 0.67
C ARG A 25 1.78 7.77 2.10
N GLY A 26 0.70 7.01 2.30
CA GLY A 26 0.33 6.44 3.59
C GLY A 26 1.44 5.56 4.15
N LEU A 27 2.05 4.72 3.31
CA LEU A 27 3.13 3.81 3.71
C LEU A 27 4.39 4.57 4.12
N VAL A 28 4.75 5.62 3.36
CA VAL A 28 5.85 6.53 3.74
C VAL A 28 5.57 7.20 5.08
N MET A 29 4.39 7.76 5.27
CA MET A 29 4.06 8.44 6.52
C MET A 29 3.99 7.48 7.70
N ALA A 30 3.40 6.31 7.52
CA ALA A 30 3.31 5.27 8.52
C ALA A 30 4.70 4.78 8.95
N SER A 31 5.66 4.69 8.01
CA SER A 31 7.06 4.36 8.33
C SER A 31 7.74 5.34 9.29
N GLN A 32 7.24 6.57 9.41
CA GLN A 32 7.83 7.58 10.30
C GLN A 32 7.14 7.62 11.66
N VAL A 33 5.90 7.15 11.78
CA VAL A 33 5.07 7.35 12.97
C VAL A 33 4.75 6.07 13.72
N ASP A 34 4.65 4.92 13.06
CA ASP A 34 4.27 3.65 13.67
C ASP A 34 5.49 2.77 13.94
N ASP A 35 5.66 2.34 15.19
CA ASP A 35 6.85 1.59 15.62
C ASP A 35 6.88 0.15 15.10
N GLU A 36 5.73 -0.45 14.80
CA GLU A 36 5.67 -1.80 14.22
C GLU A 36 6.10 -1.75 12.75
N ILE A 37 5.62 -0.76 11.99
CA ILE A 37 6.03 -0.53 10.60
C ILE A 37 7.51 -0.17 10.54
N LYS A 38 8.04 0.66 11.47
CA LYS A 38 9.49 0.91 11.58
C LYS A 38 10.28 -0.37 11.78
N LYS A 39 9.84 -1.25 12.68
CA LYS A 39 10.50 -2.55 12.94
C LYS A 39 10.50 -3.44 11.70
N GLU A 40 9.42 -3.44 10.93
CA GLU A 40 9.37 -4.22 9.69
C GLU A 40 10.28 -3.61 8.61
N ILE A 41 10.29 -2.28 8.44
CA ILE A 41 11.10 -1.57 7.45
C ILE A 41 12.60 -1.65 7.76
N ALA A 42 12.99 -1.65 9.04
CA ALA A 42 14.38 -1.78 9.47
C ALA A 42 15.06 -3.08 8.99
N LYS A 43 14.27 -4.10 8.60
CA LYS A 43 14.80 -5.37 8.09
C LYS A 43 14.96 -5.39 6.56
N PHE A 44 14.60 -4.31 5.87
CA PHE A 44 14.99 -4.14 4.47
C PHE A 44 16.41 -3.54 4.40
N PRO A 45 17.20 -3.91 3.38
CA PRO A 45 18.49 -3.28 3.12
C PRO A 45 18.35 -1.77 2.90
N THR A 46 19.42 -1.02 3.21
CA THR A 46 19.49 0.39 2.83
C THR A 46 19.50 0.54 1.32
N ASN A 47 18.89 1.62 0.82
CA ASN A 47 18.69 1.92 -0.60
C ASN A 47 17.85 0.90 -1.37
N PHE A 48 17.18 -0.04 -0.69
CA PHE A 48 16.30 -1.03 -1.31
C PHE A 48 15.11 -0.35 -1.99
N ILE A 49 14.85 -0.68 -3.25
CA ILE A 49 13.80 -0.09 -4.08
C ILE A 49 12.63 -1.05 -4.22
N LEU A 50 11.46 -0.61 -3.75
CA LEU A 50 10.17 -1.28 -3.84
C LEU A 50 9.36 -0.62 -4.96
N SER A 51 8.67 -1.42 -5.77
CA SER A 51 7.69 -0.92 -6.73
C SER A 51 6.41 -1.73 -6.68
N MET A 52 5.28 -1.06 -6.90
CA MET A 52 4.01 -1.70 -7.18
C MET A 52 3.41 -1.06 -8.43
N ASN A 53 2.94 -1.87 -9.38
CA ASN A 53 2.41 -1.38 -10.64
C ASN A 53 1.27 -2.25 -11.18
N VAL A 54 0.59 -1.74 -12.20
CA VAL A 54 -0.46 -2.45 -12.94
C VAL A 54 -0.03 -2.60 -14.39
N PHE A 55 0.00 -3.83 -14.89
CA PHE A 55 0.33 -4.14 -16.28
C PHE A 55 -0.80 -3.69 -17.24
N PRO A 56 -0.49 -3.30 -18.51
CA PRO A 56 0.84 -3.10 -19.09
C PRO A 56 1.43 -1.70 -18.87
N LYS A 57 0.59 -0.67 -18.72
CA LYS A 57 0.99 0.74 -18.53
C LYS A 57 0.02 1.44 -17.57
N GLY A 58 -0.32 0.77 -16.48
CA GLY A 58 -1.25 1.27 -15.49
C GLY A 58 -0.57 2.12 -14.40
N PRO A 59 -1.33 2.47 -13.35
CA PRO A 59 -0.79 3.19 -12.20
C PRO A 59 0.37 2.44 -11.56
N ALA A 60 1.32 3.20 -11.01
CA ALA A 60 2.46 2.67 -10.29
C ALA A 60 2.90 3.62 -9.18
N PHE A 61 3.53 3.07 -8.15
CA PHE A 61 4.36 3.83 -7.23
C PHE A 61 5.71 3.13 -7.02
N ILE A 62 6.71 3.92 -6.64
CA ILE A 62 8.05 3.44 -6.33
C ILE A 62 8.43 4.07 -4.99
N ALA A 63 8.98 3.27 -4.09
CA ALA A 63 9.49 3.72 -2.81
C ALA A 63 10.90 3.17 -2.57
N GLN A 64 11.73 3.95 -1.90
CA GLN A 64 13.08 3.55 -1.52
C GLN A 64 13.23 3.59 0.00
N VAL A 65 13.92 2.58 0.54
CA VAL A 65 14.38 2.57 1.93
C VAL A 65 15.61 3.45 2.04
N THR A 66 15.51 4.51 2.81
CA THR A 66 16.60 5.46 3.07
C THR A 66 17.60 4.88 4.08
N GLU A 67 18.76 5.54 4.26
CA GLU A 67 19.77 5.16 5.26
C GLU A 67 19.23 5.15 6.69
N ASN A 68 18.24 5.99 6.97
CA ASN A 68 17.56 6.05 8.26
C ASN A 68 16.45 4.99 8.42
N HIS A 69 16.39 3.99 7.53
CA HIS A 69 15.35 2.97 7.48
C HIS A 69 13.91 3.53 7.44
N GLN A 70 13.73 4.65 6.73
CA GLN A 70 12.44 5.22 6.41
C GLN A 70 12.14 5.07 4.93
N LEU A 71 10.87 4.99 4.56
CA LEU A 71 10.48 4.97 3.15
C LEU A 71 10.40 6.39 2.58
N LYS A 72 10.84 6.53 1.34
CA LYS A 72 10.69 7.75 0.53
C LYS A 72 10.07 7.38 -0.81
N LEU A 73 9.01 8.09 -1.22
CA LEU A 73 8.45 7.95 -2.56
C LEU A 73 9.42 8.51 -3.61
N LEU A 74 9.57 7.79 -4.71
CA LEU A 74 10.34 8.20 -5.87
C LEU A 74 9.39 8.47 -7.05
N SER A 75 9.67 9.53 -7.82
CA SER A 75 8.94 9.83 -9.06
C SER A 75 9.37 8.92 -10.21
N THR A 76 10.65 8.55 -10.24
CA THR A 76 11.24 7.63 -11.22
C THR A 76 12.44 6.91 -10.60
N THR A 77 12.85 5.80 -11.20
CA THR A 77 14.08 5.09 -10.85
C THR A 77 14.85 4.77 -12.12
N ALA A 78 16.17 5.00 -12.10
CA ALA A 78 17.07 4.58 -13.18
C ALA A 78 17.44 3.10 -13.07
N LYS A 79 17.36 2.52 -11.87
CA LYS A 79 17.66 1.11 -11.58
C LYS A 79 16.38 0.29 -11.54
N LYS A 80 16.44 -0.97 -12.00
CA LYS A 80 15.38 -1.95 -11.75
C LYS A 80 15.09 -2.03 -10.23
N PRO A 81 13.81 -1.95 -9.79
CA PRO A 81 13.46 -2.17 -8.39
C PRO A 81 13.91 -3.54 -7.90
N ASP A 82 14.34 -3.62 -6.64
CA ASP A 82 14.79 -4.87 -6.02
C ASP A 82 13.60 -5.79 -5.66
N LEU A 83 12.41 -5.22 -5.46
CA LEU A 83 11.14 -5.93 -5.41
C LEU A 83 10.07 -5.18 -6.22
N THR A 84 9.39 -5.88 -7.12
CA THR A 84 8.27 -5.36 -7.90
C THR A 84 7.03 -6.23 -7.71
N ILE A 85 5.93 -5.63 -7.25
CA ILE A 85 4.60 -6.27 -7.25
C ILE A 85 3.81 -5.76 -8.45
N THR A 86 3.47 -6.64 -9.37
CA THR A 86 2.75 -6.29 -10.60
C THR A 86 1.37 -6.95 -10.61
N PHE A 87 0.31 -6.14 -10.60
CA PHE A 87 -1.03 -6.63 -10.91
C PHE A 87 -1.13 -6.90 -12.41
N LYS A 88 -1.57 -8.11 -12.79
CA LYS A 88 -1.65 -8.53 -14.20
C LYS A 88 -2.72 -7.77 -14.98
N HIS A 89 -3.73 -7.26 -14.29
CA HIS A 89 -4.85 -6.55 -14.89
C HIS A 89 -5.41 -5.47 -13.96
N LEU A 90 -5.92 -4.38 -14.53
CA LEU A 90 -6.50 -3.26 -13.79
C LEU A 90 -7.64 -3.69 -12.87
N HIS A 91 -8.49 -4.61 -13.32
CA HIS A 91 -9.59 -5.11 -12.51
C HIS A 91 -9.11 -5.83 -11.25
N HIS A 92 -7.99 -6.57 -11.32
CA HIS A 92 -7.42 -7.24 -10.15
C HIS A 92 -6.85 -6.24 -9.13
N ALA A 93 -6.16 -5.21 -9.63
CA ALA A 93 -5.75 -4.09 -8.79
C ALA A 93 -6.97 -3.44 -8.13
N PHE A 94 -8.03 -3.19 -8.90
CA PHE A 94 -9.27 -2.60 -8.38
C PHE A 94 -9.88 -3.44 -7.25
N LEU A 95 -9.96 -4.77 -7.39
CA LEU A 95 -10.49 -5.63 -6.32
C LEU A 95 -9.70 -5.49 -5.01
N VAL A 96 -8.37 -5.47 -5.09
CA VAL A 96 -7.51 -5.30 -3.91
C VAL A 96 -7.61 -3.89 -3.33
N PHE A 97 -7.47 -2.86 -4.17
CA PHE A 97 -7.50 -1.46 -3.71
C PHE A 97 -8.87 -0.99 -3.24
N SER A 98 -9.96 -1.68 -3.63
CA SER A 98 -11.31 -1.45 -3.10
C SER A 98 -11.67 -2.38 -1.95
N PHE A 99 -10.69 -3.15 -1.44
CA PHE A 99 -10.83 -4.06 -0.31
C PHE A 99 -11.90 -5.16 -0.53
N GLN A 100 -12.17 -5.51 -1.78
CA GLN A 100 -13.03 -6.64 -2.14
C GLN A 100 -12.27 -7.97 -2.12
N GLU A 101 -10.94 -7.91 -2.20
CA GLU A 101 -10.05 -9.06 -2.15
C GLU A 101 -8.79 -8.71 -1.35
N SER A 102 -8.33 -9.64 -0.49
CA SER A 102 -7.07 -9.44 0.23
C SER A 102 -5.85 -9.66 -0.68
N THR A 103 -4.73 -9.03 -0.35
CA THR A 103 -3.47 -9.19 -1.09
C THR A 103 -3.02 -10.66 -1.14
N ALA A 104 -3.21 -11.41 -0.06
CA ALA A 104 -2.87 -12.84 -0.02
C ALA A 104 -3.75 -13.68 -0.96
N GLN A 105 -5.05 -13.41 -0.99
CA GLN A 105 -5.98 -14.10 -1.88
C GLN A 105 -5.71 -13.78 -3.35
N ALA A 106 -5.44 -12.51 -3.67
CA ALA A 106 -5.11 -12.10 -5.02
C ALA A 106 -3.79 -12.71 -5.52
N PHE A 107 -2.80 -12.89 -4.63
CA PHE A 107 -1.57 -13.61 -4.96
C PHE A 107 -1.83 -15.10 -5.19
N ALA A 108 -2.61 -15.76 -4.31
CA ALA A 108 -2.97 -17.17 -4.47
C ALA A 108 -3.79 -17.45 -5.74
N ASN A 109 -4.62 -16.49 -6.15
CA ASN A 109 -5.40 -16.54 -7.39
C ASN A 109 -4.60 -16.15 -8.64
N ASP A 110 -3.28 -15.99 -8.54
CA ASP A 110 -2.39 -15.65 -9.66
C ASP A 110 -2.74 -14.32 -10.36
N ARG A 111 -3.32 -13.37 -9.62
CA ARG A 111 -3.77 -12.06 -10.13
C ARG A 111 -2.69 -10.99 -10.10
N MET A 112 -1.61 -11.26 -9.36
CA MET A 112 -0.42 -10.41 -9.29
C MET A 112 0.85 -11.26 -9.29
N ILE A 113 1.97 -10.65 -9.62
CA ILE A 113 3.30 -11.26 -9.64
C ILE A 113 4.17 -10.50 -8.65
N ALA A 114 4.99 -11.21 -7.86
CA ALA A 114 6.06 -10.63 -7.07
C ALA A 114 7.41 -10.99 -7.70
N ASP A 115 8.10 -10.03 -8.29
CA ASP A 115 9.46 -10.16 -8.85
C ASP A 115 10.47 -9.62 -7.83
N GLY A 116 11.24 -10.52 -7.20
CA GLY A 116 12.16 -10.24 -6.11
C GLY A 116 12.13 -11.35 -5.05
N ASP A 117 12.70 -11.10 -3.87
CA ASP A 117 12.61 -12.05 -2.76
C ASP A 117 11.20 -12.04 -2.13
N LEU A 118 10.57 -13.22 -2.07
CA LEU A 118 9.23 -13.40 -1.50
C LEU A 118 9.14 -12.97 -0.04
N SER A 119 10.21 -13.14 0.73
CA SER A 119 10.29 -12.74 2.14
C SER A 119 10.11 -11.22 2.30
N TYR A 120 10.69 -10.45 1.38
CA TYR A 120 10.50 -8.99 1.33
C TYR A 120 9.08 -8.61 0.86
N ALA A 121 8.49 -9.38 -0.05
CA ALA A 121 7.10 -9.18 -0.46
C ALA A 121 6.12 -9.38 0.71
N ILE A 122 6.27 -10.48 1.45
CA ILE A 122 5.44 -10.77 2.63
C ILE A 122 5.59 -9.65 3.69
N ARG A 123 6.82 -9.16 3.88
CA ARG A 123 7.13 -8.07 4.79
C ARG A 123 6.44 -6.76 4.38
N LEU A 124 6.48 -6.42 3.09
CA LEU A 124 5.74 -5.27 2.55
C LEU A 124 4.24 -5.40 2.79
N VAL A 125 3.67 -6.59 2.56
CA VAL A 125 2.24 -6.86 2.82
C VAL A 125 1.89 -6.67 4.30
N ARG A 126 2.77 -7.05 5.23
CA ARG A 126 2.55 -6.77 6.66
C ARG A 126 2.51 -5.28 6.96
N CYS A 127 3.42 -4.49 6.38
CA CYS A 127 3.41 -3.03 6.52
C CYS A 127 2.12 -2.42 5.96
N LEU A 128 1.66 -2.90 4.79
CA LEU A 128 0.41 -2.46 4.17
C LEU A 128 -0.80 -2.80 5.05
N ASN A 129 -0.93 -4.04 5.51
CA ASN A 129 -2.03 -4.46 6.40
C ASN A 129 -2.07 -3.63 7.69
N LYS A 130 -0.90 -3.37 8.30
CA LYS A 130 -0.81 -2.54 9.50
C LYS A 130 -1.23 -1.10 9.20
N MET A 131 -0.71 -0.50 8.12
CA MET A 131 -1.08 0.84 7.69
C MET A 131 -2.58 0.96 7.40
N GLU A 132 -3.15 0.00 6.68
CA GLU A 132 -4.59 -0.07 6.38
C GLU A 132 -5.42 -0.18 7.64
N SER A 133 -4.98 -0.94 8.66
CA SER A 133 -5.67 -1.02 9.96
C SER A 133 -5.72 0.33 10.70
N LEU A 134 -4.70 1.18 10.51
CA LEU A 134 -4.60 2.51 11.12
C LEU A 134 -5.46 3.53 10.37
N ILE A 135 -5.41 3.50 9.04
CA ILE A 135 -6.09 4.48 8.19
C ILE A 135 -7.57 4.12 8.05
N LEU A 136 -7.93 2.88 7.74
CA LEU A 136 -9.30 2.53 7.36
C LEU A 136 -10.29 2.58 8.54
N PRO A 137 -11.54 3.04 8.29
CA PRO A 137 -12.66 2.83 9.21
C PRO A 137 -12.78 1.34 9.54
N LYS A 138 -13.12 0.99 10.80
CA LYS A 138 -13.07 -0.39 11.31
C LYS A 138 -13.82 -1.40 10.41
N LEU A 139 -14.96 -0.98 9.86
CA LEU A 139 -15.78 -1.74 8.91
C LEU A 139 -15.05 -2.14 7.61
N VAL A 140 -14.18 -1.28 7.10
CA VAL A 140 -13.40 -1.54 5.88
C VAL A 140 -12.11 -2.30 6.21
N ALA A 141 -11.51 -2.01 7.37
CA ALA A 141 -10.33 -2.72 7.85
C ALA A 141 -10.60 -4.22 8.02
N GLU A 142 -11.76 -4.61 8.59
CA GLU A 142 -12.14 -6.03 8.74
C GLU A 142 -12.27 -6.79 7.41
N LEU A 143 -12.56 -6.10 6.30
CA LEU A 143 -12.58 -6.69 4.96
C LEU A 143 -11.18 -6.70 4.29
N ALA A 144 -10.34 -5.73 4.62
CA ALA A 144 -9.02 -5.54 4.03
C ALA A 144 -7.94 -6.45 4.63
N VAL A 145 -7.95 -6.64 5.96
CA VAL A 145 -6.88 -7.35 6.66
C VAL A 145 -7.22 -8.82 6.95
N LYS A 146 -6.20 -9.68 6.86
CA LYS A 146 -6.32 -11.12 7.16
C LYS A 146 -6.79 -11.39 8.59
N GLU A 147 -6.40 -10.55 9.54
CA GLU A 147 -6.80 -10.62 10.94
C GLU A 147 -6.74 -9.21 11.55
N TYR A 148 -7.85 -8.73 12.11
CA TYR A 148 -7.91 -7.42 12.75
C TYR A 148 -7.33 -7.54 14.18
N PRO A 149 -6.33 -6.74 14.57
CA PRO A 149 -5.75 -6.82 15.90
C PRO A 149 -6.81 -6.50 16.98
N PRO A 150 -7.09 -7.41 17.93
CA PRO A 150 -8.13 -7.19 18.95
C PRO A 150 -7.78 -6.06 19.93
N GLN A 151 -6.52 -5.63 19.98
CA GLN A 151 -5.97 -4.71 20.99
C GLN A 151 -5.95 -3.23 20.56
N LEU A 152 -6.44 -2.88 19.37
CA LEU A 152 -6.50 -1.49 18.92
C LEU A 152 -7.62 -0.73 19.66
N THR A 153 -7.26 0.09 20.64
CA THR A 153 -8.24 0.95 21.34
C THR A 153 -8.70 2.11 20.44
N LEU A 154 -9.95 2.57 20.63
CA LEU A 154 -10.52 3.69 19.87
C LEU A 154 -9.67 4.98 19.96
N LYS A 155 -8.93 5.17 21.05
CA LYS A 155 -8.02 6.32 21.24
C LYS A 155 -6.79 6.23 20.34
N GLU A 156 -6.16 5.07 20.23
CA GLU A 156 -5.01 4.87 19.33
C GLU A 156 -5.42 5.01 17.86
N LYS A 157 -6.63 4.55 17.52
CA LYS A 157 -7.23 4.78 16.19
C LYS A 157 -7.46 6.27 15.92
N LEU A 158 -7.96 7.05 16.88
CA LEU A 158 -8.22 8.48 16.66
C LEU A 158 -6.94 9.32 16.66
N PHE A 159 -6.02 9.11 17.59
CA PHE A 159 -4.78 9.90 17.67
C PHE A 159 -3.72 9.47 16.64
N GLY A 160 -3.55 8.16 16.43
CA GLY A 160 -2.61 7.63 15.45
C GLY A 160 -3.07 7.91 14.02
N ALA A 161 -4.34 7.64 13.71
CA ALA A 161 -4.87 7.90 12.37
C ALA A 161 -4.94 9.41 12.09
N SER A 162 -5.35 10.26 13.04
CA SER A 162 -5.42 11.71 12.80
C SER A 162 -4.07 12.30 12.42
N ASN A 163 -2.97 11.87 13.04
CA ASN A 163 -1.63 12.32 12.64
C ASN A 163 -1.23 11.83 11.25
N ILE A 164 -1.60 10.60 10.87
CA ILE A 164 -1.34 10.06 9.53
C ILE A 164 -2.18 10.78 8.49
N TYR A 165 -3.48 10.94 8.72
CA TYR A 165 -4.40 11.70 7.86
C TYR A 165 -3.99 13.16 7.72
N PHE A 166 -3.58 13.80 8.82
CA PHE A 166 -3.09 15.18 8.83
C PHE A 166 -1.78 15.30 8.05
N LYS A 167 -0.84 14.37 8.23
CA LYS A 167 0.41 14.33 7.45
C LYS A 167 0.16 14.04 5.97
N ILE A 168 -0.76 13.17 5.62
CA ILE A 168 -1.17 12.90 4.23
C ILE A 168 -1.77 14.19 3.64
N ALA A 169 -2.71 14.83 4.32
CA ALA A 169 -3.29 16.11 3.91
C ALA A 169 -2.20 17.19 3.75
N GLN A 170 -1.29 17.32 4.72
CA GLN A 170 -0.13 18.21 4.62
C GLN A 170 0.79 17.86 3.44
N SER A 171 0.93 16.58 3.06
CA SER A 171 1.72 16.18 1.89
C SER A 171 1.06 16.60 0.56
N TYR A 172 -0.27 16.74 0.55
CA TYR A 172 -1.00 17.30 -0.59
C TYR A 172 -0.90 18.84 -0.62
N PHE A 173 -0.85 19.50 0.55
CA PHE A 173 -0.71 20.96 0.64
C PHE A 173 0.75 21.45 0.48
N LYS A 174 1.76 20.70 0.93
CA LYS A 174 3.19 20.99 0.75
C LYS A 174 3.72 20.46 -0.59
N GLY A 175 2.99 20.68 -1.68
CA GLY A 175 3.36 20.21 -3.02
C GLY A 175 4.86 20.36 -3.33
N ASN A 176 5.43 19.29 -3.89
CA ASN A 176 6.77 19.19 -4.50
C ASN A 176 7.97 19.67 -3.66
N VAL A 177 8.68 18.71 -3.05
CA VAL A 177 10.15 18.63 -3.12
C VAL A 177 10.55 17.18 -3.36
#